data_AF-A0A955F1Z5-F1
#
_entry.id   AF-A0A955F1Z5-F1
#
_cell.length_a   1.000
_cell.length_b   1.000
_cell.length_c   1.000
_cell.angle_alpha   90.00
_cell.angle_beta   90.00
_cell.angle_gamma   90.00
#
_symmetry.space_group_name_H-M   'P 1'
#
loop_
_entity.id
_entity.type
_entity.pdbx_description
1 polymer ?
#
loop_
_entity_poly.entity_id
_entity_poly.type
_entity_poly.pdbx_seq_one_letter_code
_entity_poly.pdbx_strand_id
1 'polypeptide(L)' 'RVFFTTLGHPYDFKNENVRRLAIQGILWALGEEDRIPEEGCPVAFVDAYDPPNSGFGEVYRKGHFPRR' A
#
# COMPACT_ATOMS: atom_id res chain seq x y z
N ARG A 1 -16.11 10.77 -2.27
CA ARG A 1 -15.34 10.44 -3.50
C ARG A 1 -14.80 9.02 -3.34
N VAL A 2 -14.59 8.26 -4.42
CA VAL A 2 -14.10 6.87 -4.32
C VAL A 2 -12.85 6.72 -5.19
N PHE A 3 -11.72 6.40 -4.55
CA PHE A 3 -10.51 5.93 -5.22
C PHE A 3 -10.46 4.40 -5.11
N PHE A 4 -10.27 3.73 -6.24
CA PHE A 4 -10.26 2.26 -6.31
C PHE A 4 -9.13 1.78 -7.22
N THR A 5 -8.43 0.74 -6.79
CA THR A 5 -7.44 0.03 -7.59
C THR A 5 -7.48 -1.45 -7.24
N THR A 6 -7.21 -2.31 -8.22
CA THR A 6 -6.98 -3.74 -8.01
C THR A 6 -5.52 -4.09 -7.75
N LEU A 7 -4.62 -3.10 -7.84
CA LEU A 7 -3.25 -3.23 -7.33
C LEU A 7 -3.29 -3.38 -5.81
N GLY A 8 -2.37 -4.17 -5.27
CA GLY A 8 -2.42 -4.55 -3.86
C GLY A 8 -1.52 -5.74 -3.52
N HIS A 9 -0.76 -6.24 -4.50
CA HIS A 9 0.31 -7.17 -4.22
C HIS A 9 1.36 -6.46 -3.34
N PRO A 10 1.92 -7.08 -2.28
CA PRO A 10 2.92 -6.42 -1.44
C PRO A 10 4.12 -5.88 -2.24
N TYR A 11 4.48 -6.57 -3.33
CA TYR A 11 5.55 -6.12 -4.23
C TYR A 11 5.18 -4.90 -5.08
N ASP A 12 3.90 -4.61 -5.32
CA ASP A 12 3.50 -3.40 -6.05
C ASP A 12 4.03 -2.16 -5.31
N PHE A 13 3.99 -2.20 -3.98
CA PHE A 13 4.50 -1.14 -3.11
C PHE A 13 6.02 -1.08 -3.02
N LYS A 14 6.78 -1.96 -3.72
CA LYS A 14 8.22 -1.72 -3.97
C LYS A 14 8.41 -0.60 -5.00
N ASN A 15 7.43 -0.38 -5.89
CA ASN A 15 7.43 0.73 -6.84
C ASN A 15 6.95 2.03 -6.16
N GLU A 16 7.78 3.06 -6.22
CA GLU A 16 7.50 4.38 -5.65
C GLU A 16 6.23 5.03 -6.20
N ASN A 17 5.95 4.85 -7.48
CA ASN A 17 4.77 5.45 -8.11
C ASN A 17 3.47 4.82 -7.60
N VAL A 18 3.47 3.53 -7.27
CA VAL A 18 2.29 2.87 -6.66
C VAL A 18 2.04 3.41 -5.26
N ARG A 19 3.10 3.58 -4.46
CA ARG A 19 2.98 4.20 -3.13
C ARG A 19 2.42 5.61 -3.24
N ARG A 20 2.97 6.43 -4.15
CA ARG A 20 2.51 7.80 -4.38
C ARG A 20 1.06 7.84 -4.84
N LEU A 21 0.66 6.98 -5.78
CA LEU A 21 -0.71 6.87 -6.24
C LEU A 21 -1.67 6.52 -5.10
N ALA A 22 -1.31 5.56 -4.25
CA ALA A 22 -2.14 5.15 -3.11
C ALA A 22 -2.34 6.30 -2.10
N ILE A 23 -1.26 6.99 -1.70
CA ILE A 23 -1.35 8.10 -0.75
C ILE A 23 -2.16 9.27 -1.32
N GLN A 24 -1.91 9.66 -2.58
CA GLN A 24 -2.66 10.74 -3.23
C GLN A 24 -4.13 10.36 -3.42
N GLY A 25 -4.42 9.12 -3.78
CA GLY A 25 -5.78 8.60 -3.92
C GLY A 25 -6.56 8.64 -2.60
N ILE A 26 -5.90 8.34 -1.48
CA ILE A 26 -6.49 8.47 -0.13
C ILE A 26 -6.82 9.93 0.18
N LEU A 27 -5.86 10.85 0.00
CA LEU A 27 -6.07 12.29 0.25
C LEU A 27 -7.21 12.85 -0.61
N TRP A 28 -7.24 12.52 -1.90
CA TRP A 28 -8.33 12.93 -2.80
C TRP A 28 -9.69 12.33 -2.39
N ALA A 29 -9.72 11.06 -1.96
CA ALA A 29 -10.97 10.44 -1.51
C ALA A 29 -11.53 11.13 -0.24
N LEU A 30 -10.64 11.62 0.63
CA LEU A 30 -10.96 12.41 1.83
C LEU A 30 -11.31 13.87 1.54
N GLY A 31 -10.99 14.36 0.34
CA GLY A 31 -11.17 15.76 -0.03
C GLY A 31 -10.06 16.69 0.44
N GLU A 32 -8.87 16.13 0.70
CA GLU A 32 -7.67 16.82 1.17
C GLU A 32 -6.65 17.00 0.03
N GLU A 33 -7.12 17.37 -1.16
CA GLU A 33 -6.25 17.59 -2.34
C GLU A 33 -5.22 18.70 -2.13
N ASP A 34 -5.54 19.66 -1.27
CA ASP A 34 -4.68 20.77 -0.86
C ASP A 34 -3.40 20.29 -0.15
N ARG A 35 -3.40 19.06 0.36
CA ARG A 35 -2.23 18.43 0.97
C ARG A 35 -1.34 17.68 -0.01
N ILE A 36 -1.70 17.61 -1.29
CA ILE A 36 -0.91 16.93 -2.33
C ILE A 36 0.05 17.95 -2.95
N PRO A 37 1.38 17.82 -2.76
CA PRO A 37 2.37 18.70 -3.38
C PRO A 37 2.35 18.60 -4.91
N GLU A 38 2.84 19.61 -5.62
CA GLU A 38 2.94 19.60 -7.09
C GLU A 38 3.87 18.48 -7.59
N GLU A 39 4.93 18.20 -6.84
CA GLU A 39 5.88 17.11 -7.10
C GLU A 39 5.34 15.73 -6.65
N GLY A 40 4.16 15.72 -6.01
CA GLY A 40 3.49 14.56 -5.46
C GLY A 40 3.91 14.20 -4.03
N CYS A 41 3.11 13.35 -3.38
CA CYS A 41 3.34 13.01 -1.97
C CYS A 41 4.68 12.29 -1.73
N PRO A 42 5.36 12.59 -0.61
CA PRO A 42 6.57 11.87 -0.22
C PRO A 42 6.22 10.44 0.20
N VAL A 43 6.93 9.46 -0.38
CA VAL A 43 6.64 8.02 -0.19
C VAL A 43 7.90 7.19 -0.06
N ALA A 44 8.96 7.80 0.45
CA ALA A 44 10.13 7.06 0.91
C ALA A 44 9.73 6.11 2.05
N PHE A 45 10.40 4.97 2.14
CA PHE A 45 10.15 4.07 3.25
C PHE A 45 10.70 4.66 4.55
N VAL A 46 9.94 4.50 5.63
CA VAL A 46 10.40 4.86 6.99
C VAL A 46 11.47 3.85 7.46
N ASP A 47 11.29 2.57 7.11
CA ASP A 47 12.18 1.45 7.40
C ASP A 47 12.34 0.54 6.17
N ALA A 48 13.26 -0.43 6.20
CA ALA A 48 13.42 -1.38 5.11
C ALA A 48 12.10 -2.10 4.78
N TYR A 49 11.67 -2.04 3.51
CA TYR A 49 10.44 -2.67 3.03
C TYR A 49 10.75 -3.98 2.29
N ASP A 50 10.79 -5.08 3.05
CA ASP A 50 10.96 -6.43 2.52
C ASP A 50 9.74 -7.31 2.84
N PRO A 51 8.60 -7.08 2.16
CA PRO A 51 7.41 -7.89 2.38
C PRO A 51 7.60 -9.30 1.78
N PRO A 52 6.90 -10.32 2.31
CA PRO A 52 6.78 -11.60 1.62
C PRO A 52 5.94 -11.49 0.34
N ASN A 53 6.02 -12.52 -0.51
CA ASN A 53 5.11 -12.67 -1.64
C ASN A 53 3.65 -12.70 -1.15
N SER A 54 2.70 -12.22 -1.97
CA SER A 54 1.28 -12.33 -1.60
C SER A 54 0.84 -13.79 -1.50
N GLY A 55 -0.14 -14.05 -0.64
CA GLY A 55 -0.64 -15.40 -0.35
C GLY A 55 0.03 -16.03 0.87
N PHE A 56 -0.16 -17.35 1.05
CA PHE A 56 0.41 -18.10 2.16
C PHE A 56 1.89 -18.46 1.97
N GLY A 57 2.58 -17.94 0.94
CA GLY A 57 3.85 -18.48 0.48
C GLY A 57 3.72 -19.97 0.11
N GLU A 58 4.75 -20.78 0.35
CA GLU A 58 4.67 -22.25 0.33
C GLU A 58 3.97 -22.85 1.58
N VAL A 59 3.44 -21.98 2.45
CA VAL A 59 3.30 -22.23 3.88
C VAL A 59 1.90 -21.83 4.35
N TYR A 60 0.94 -22.75 4.25
CA TYR A 60 0.00 -22.87 5.37
C TYR A 60 0.85 -22.88 6.66
N ARG A 61 0.81 -21.80 7.46
CA ARG A 61 1.51 -21.76 8.76
C ARG A 61 0.75 -22.66 9.73
N LYS A 62 1.06 -23.96 9.69
CA LYS A 62 0.48 -24.99 10.55
C LYS A 62 0.49 -24.52 12.01
N GLY A 63 -0.68 -24.38 12.62
CA GLY A 63 -0.85 -23.96 14.01
C GLY A 63 -1.28 -22.50 14.23
N HIS A 64 -1.32 -21.66 13.20
CA HIS A 64 -1.90 -20.32 13.29
C HIS A 64 -3.36 -20.34 12.84
N PHE A 65 -4.26 -20.34 13.81
CA PHE A 65 -5.70 -20.23 13.59
C PHE A 65 -6.19 -18.85 14.04
N PRO A 66 -7.26 -18.31 13.42
CA PRO A 66 -7.95 -17.14 13.97
C PRO A 66 -8.36 -17.47 15.40
N ARG A 67 -7.88 -16.70 16.38
CA ARG A 67 -8.39 -16.82 17.75
C ARG A 67 -9.80 -16.23 17.76
N ARG A 68 -10.76 -17.01 18.29
CA ARG A 68 -12.12 -16.54 18.58
C ARG A 68 -12.11 -15.47 19.65
#